data_AF-A0A924L746-F1
#
_entry.id   AF-A0A924L746-F1
#
_cell.length_a   1.000
_cell.length_b   1.000
_cell.length_c   1.000
_cell.angle_alpha   90.00
_cell.angle_beta   90.00
_cell.angle_gamma   90.00
#
_symmetry.space_group_name_H-M   'P 1'
#
loop_
_entity.id
_entity.type
_entity.pdbx_description
1 polymer ?
#
loop_
_entity_poly.entity_id
_entity_poly.type
_entity_poly.pdbx_seq_one_letter_code
_entity_poly.pdbx_strand_id
1 'polypeptide(L)'
;MRFLDAEVVVPSGKPIGGEPFSPVLIDHGVDRYLAVFTTLRGAGTVAHIAPFTISLTGRDVIAGLDDDVGVVVNPGGNGFHIDPRLAATIRANLDPPRAD
;
A
#
# COMPACT_ATOMS: atom_id res chain seq x y z
N MET A 1 -16.68 3.65 -1.98
CA MET A 1 -15.32 4.18 -1.76
C MET A 1 -14.56 4.08 -3.08
N ARG A 2 -13.94 5.16 -3.56
CA ARG A 2 -13.00 5.11 -4.70
C ARG A 2 -11.60 4.98 -4.11
N PHE A 3 -11.00 3.79 -4.22
CA PHE A 3 -9.71 3.49 -3.57
C PHE A 3 -8.61 4.49 -3.92
N LEU A 4 -8.49 4.88 -5.19
CA LEU A 4 -7.42 5.76 -5.66
C LEU A 4 -7.44 7.16 -5.01
N ASP A 5 -8.61 7.66 -4.65
CA ASP A 5 -8.75 8.98 -4.00
C ASP A 5 -8.87 8.87 -2.48
N ALA A 6 -8.83 7.66 -1.92
CA ALA A 6 -8.95 7.44 -0.49
C ALA A 6 -7.60 7.54 0.20
N GLU A 7 -7.59 8.14 1.39
CA GLU A 7 -6.44 8.05 2.29
C GLU A 7 -6.35 6.64 2.88
N VAL A 8 -5.14 6.11 2.88
CA VAL A 8 -4.79 4.79 3.39
C VAL A 8 -3.52 4.87 4.21
N VAL A 9 -3.37 3.91 5.12
CA VAL A 9 -2.24 3.78 6.04
C VAL A 9 -1.33 2.65 5.54
N VAL A 10 -0.07 2.96 5.32
CA VAL A 10 0.97 1.98 4.99
C VAL A 10 1.90 1.82 6.18
N PRO A 11 2.00 0.62 6.78
CA PRO A 11 2.91 0.36 7.89
C PRO A 11 4.35 0.19 7.41
N SER A 12 5.31 0.57 8.25
CA SER A 12 6.74 0.47 7.99
C SER A 12 7.51 -0.07 9.19
N GLY A 13 8.48 -0.94 8.92
CA GLY A 13 9.46 -1.43 9.89
C GLY A 13 10.46 -0.37 10.35
N LYS A 14 10.59 0.73 9.60
CA LYS A 14 11.59 1.79 9.83
C LYS A 14 10.95 3.17 9.93
N PRO A 15 11.58 4.12 10.65
CA PRO A 15 11.09 5.49 10.72
C PRO A 15 10.96 6.14 9.35
N ILE A 16 9.88 6.90 9.15
CA ILE A 16 9.66 7.67 7.93
C ILE A 16 10.54 8.92 7.95
N GLY A 17 11.23 9.22 6.83
CA GLY A 17 11.95 10.49 6.64
C GLY A 17 13.42 10.52 7.11
N GLY A 18 13.97 9.38 7.56
CA GLY A 18 15.40 9.27 7.92
C GLY A 18 16.08 7.99 7.45
N GLU A 19 15.31 6.97 7.09
CA GLU A 19 15.78 5.68 6.59
C GLU A 19 15.01 5.26 5.34
N PRO A 20 15.54 4.33 4.54
CA PRO A 20 14.77 3.72 3.46
C PRO A 20 13.45 3.16 3.98
N PHE A 21 12.38 3.47 3.27
CA PHE A 21 11.04 2.98 3.60
C PHE A 21 11.04 1.44 3.60
N SER A 22 10.55 0.84 4.69
CA SER A 22 10.53 -0.61 4.88
C SER A 22 9.09 -1.10 5.02
N PRO A 23 8.30 -1.14 3.94
CA PRO A 23 6.89 -1.51 4.01
C PRO A 23 6.68 -2.96 4.42
N VAL A 24 5.49 -3.27 4.93
CA VAL A 24 5.07 -4.66 5.13
C VAL A 24 4.64 -5.27 3.79
N LEU A 25 5.41 -6.26 3.34
CA LEU A 25 5.08 -7.10 2.20
C LEU A 25 4.59 -8.46 2.68
N ILE A 26 3.59 -9.01 1.99
CA ILE A 26 3.04 -10.34 2.23
C ILE A 26 3.32 -11.19 0.99
N ASP A 27 4.06 -12.27 1.18
CA ASP A 27 4.28 -13.26 0.12
C ASP A 27 3.04 -14.16 0.00
N HIS A 28 2.53 -14.33 -1.23
CA HIS A 28 1.42 -15.23 -1.51
C HIS A 28 1.67 -15.96 -2.84
N GLY A 29 2.21 -17.17 -2.73
CA GLY A 29 2.65 -17.93 -3.89
C GLY A 29 3.91 -17.32 -4.51
N VAL A 30 3.81 -16.90 -5.78
CA VAL A 30 4.89 -16.23 -6.52
C VAL A 30 4.78 -14.70 -6.46
N ASP A 31 3.66 -14.18 -5.98
CA ASP A 31 3.36 -12.76 -5.95
C ASP A 31 3.62 -12.18 -4.56
N ARG A 32 3.95 -10.88 -4.53
CA ARG A 32 4.16 -10.10 -3.30
C ARG A 32 3.12 -9.01 -3.22
N TYR A 33 2.60 -8.74 -2.01
CA TYR A 33 1.56 -7.74 -1.81
C TYR A 33 1.96 -6.74 -0.73
N LEU A 34 1.87 -5.45 -1.05
CA LEU A 34 1.96 -4.39 -0.07
C LEU A 34 0.72 -4.40 0.82
N ALA A 35 0.92 -4.51 2.13
CA ALA A 35 -0.15 -4.38 3.11
C ALA A 35 -0.53 -2.90 3.29
N VAL A 36 -1.81 -2.61 3.09
CA VAL A 36 -2.38 -1.27 3.22
C VAL A 36 -3.62 -1.36 4.09
N PHE A 37 -3.87 -0.36 4.93
CA PHE A 37 -5.01 -0.34 5.83
C PHE A 37 -5.85 0.92 5.64
N THR A 38 -7.16 0.81 5.79
CA THR A 38 -8.05 1.98 5.72
C THR A 38 -8.14 2.74 7.04
N THR A 39 -7.50 2.22 8.11
CA THR A 39 -7.49 2.84 9.44
C THR A 39 -6.18 2.55 10.18
N LEU A 40 -5.76 3.47 11.06
CA LEU A 40 -4.64 3.25 11.97
C LEU A 40 -4.85 2.06 12.90
N ARG A 41 -6.09 1.84 13.38
CA ARG A 41 -6.44 0.68 14.21
C ARG A 41 -6.16 -0.64 13.46
N GLY A 42 -6.49 -0.70 12.18
CA GLY A 42 -6.19 -1.86 11.33
C GLY A 42 -4.68 -2.10 11.21
N ALA A 43 -3.91 -1.05 10.92
CA ALA A 43 -2.45 -1.13 10.84
C ALA A 43 -1.82 -1.56 12.18
N GLY A 44 -2.46 -1.23 13.31
CA GLY A 44 -2.04 -1.66 14.64
C GLY A 44 -1.91 -3.17 14.82
N THR A 45 -2.56 -3.98 13.97
CA THR A 45 -2.45 -5.45 14.01
C THR A 45 -1.04 -5.94 13.64
N VAL A 46 -0.29 -5.18 12.84
CA VAL A 46 1.09 -5.50 12.42
C VAL A 46 2.15 -4.64 13.10
N ALA A 47 1.76 -3.81 14.09
CA ALA A 47 2.68 -2.89 14.76
C ALA A 47 3.88 -3.57 15.46
N HIS A 48 3.76 -4.86 15.78
CA HIS A 48 4.83 -5.66 16.39
C HIS A 48 6.03 -5.91 15.44
N ILE A 49 5.82 -5.83 14.12
CA ILE A 49 6.89 -5.92 13.11
C ILE A 49 7.09 -4.60 12.34
N ALA A 50 6.06 -3.75 12.30
CA ALA A 50 6.06 -2.49 11.57
C ALA A 50 5.43 -1.38 12.42
N PRO A 51 6.18 -0.81 13.40
CA PRO A 51 5.63 0.12 14.39
C PRO A 51 5.40 1.53 13.84
N PHE A 52 5.95 1.86 12.67
CA PHE A 52 5.78 3.16 12.02
C PHE A 52 4.67 3.08 10.97
N THR A 53 4.05 4.21 10.66
CA THR A 53 3.04 4.29 9.60
C THR A 53 3.19 5.60 8.82
N ILE A 54 2.74 5.58 7.56
CA ILE A 54 2.57 6.77 6.74
C ILE A 54 1.15 6.76 6.14
N SER A 55 0.52 7.93 6.09
CA SER A 55 -0.72 8.13 5.34
C SER A 55 -0.39 8.52 3.90
N LEU A 56 -1.00 7.84 2.94
CA LEU A 56 -0.87 8.08 1.50
C LEU A 56 -2.25 8.00 0.85
N THR A 57 -2.40 8.57 -0.35
CA THR A 57 -3.59 8.23 -1.15
C THR A 57 -3.41 6.86 -1.81
N GLY A 58 -4.52 6.18 -2.14
CA GLY A 58 -4.44 4.95 -2.93
C GLY A 58 -3.75 5.17 -4.28
N ARG A 59 -3.83 6.38 -4.86
CA ARG A 59 -3.09 6.78 -6.06
C ARG A 59 -1.58 6.78 -5.81
N ASP A 60 -1.11 7.40 -4.72
CA ASP A 60 0.32 7.44 -4.37
C ASP A 60 0.88 6.03 -4.15
N VAL A 61 0.08 5.17 -3.48
CA VAL A 61 0.43 3.77 -3.30
C VAL A 61 0.64 3.08 -4.64
N ILE A 62 -0.35 3.13 -5.55
CA ILE A 62 -0.25 2.44 -6.84
C ILE A 62 0.87 3.03 -7.72
N ALA A 63 1.09 4.34 -7.67
CA ALA A 63 2.16 5.00 -8.41
C ALA A 63 3.56 4.57 -7.95
N GLY A 64 3.73 4.28 -6.66
CA GLY A 64 5.02 3.90 -6.06
C GLY A 64 5.32 2.40 -6.00
N LEU A 65 4.45 1.54 -6.54
CA LEU A 65 4.68 0.09 -6.55
C LEU A 65 5.68 -0.33 -7.62
N ASP A 66 6.47 -1.35 -7.30
CA ASP A 66 7.22 -2.14 -8.28
C ASP A 66 6.26 -3.00 -9.13
N ASP A 67 6.69 -3.36 -10.35
CA ASP A 67 5.85 -4.05 -11.35
C ASP A 67 5.34 -5.43 -10.91
N ASP A 68 6.05 -6.07 -9.99
CA ASP A 68 5.76 -7.41 -9.46
C ASP A 68 5.07 -7.39 -8.09
N VAL A 69 4.68 -6.20 -7.60
CA VAL A 69 4.05 -6.03 -6.29
C VAL A 69 2.59 -5.58 -6.44
N GLY A 70 1.68 -6.35 -5.83
CA GLY A 70 0.27 -6.02 -5.71
C GLY A 70 -0.03 -5.23 -4.43
N VAL A 71 -1.31 -4.97 -4.18
CA VAL A 71 -1.79 -4.38 -2.93
C VAL A 71 -2.81 -5.30 -2.27
N VAL A 72 -2.67 -5.49 -0.97
CA VAL A 72 -3.72 -6.08 -0.14
C VAL A 72 -4.22 -5.03 0.83
N VAL A 73 -5.50 -4.67 0.70
CA VAL A 73 -6.16 -3.71 1.57
C VAL A 73 -6.82 -4.45 2.73
N ASN A 74 -6.54 -4.03 3.96
CA ASN A 74 -7.02 -4.63 5.21
C ASN A 74 -6.79 -6.16 5.27
N PRO A 75 -5.52 -6.62 5.22
CA PRO A 75 -5.19 -8.05 5.30
C PRO A 75 -5.76 -8.67 6.58
N GLY A 76 -6.34 -9.87 6.45
CA GLY A 76 -6.98 -10.59 7.56
C GLY A 76 -8.36 -10.06 7.98
N GLY A 77 -8.90 -9.06 7.29
CA GLY A 77 -10.25 -8.53 7.50
C GLY A 77 -11.11 -8.53 6.24
N ASN A 78 -12.17 -7.71 6.24
CA ASN A 78 -12.98 -7.46 5.05
C ASN A 78 -12.24 -6.49 4.11
N GLY A 79 -11.31 -7.05 3.36
CA GLY A 79 -10.43 -6.37 2.44
C GLY A 79 -10.67 -6.72 0.97
N PHE A 80 -9.75 -6.28 0.13
CA PHE A 80 -9.66 -6.72 -1.27
C PHE A 80 -8.21 -6.69 -1.73
N HIS A 81 -7.95 -7.41 -2.82
CA HIS A 81 -6.63 -7.55 -3.42
C HIS A 81 -6.61 -6.83 -4.77
N ILE A 82 -5.50 -6.17 -5.06
CA ILE A 82 -5.14 -5.68 -6.38
C ILE A 82 -3.88 -6.45 -6.77
N ASP A 83 -4.02 -7.45 -7.64
CA ASP A 83 -2.89 -8.27 -8.08
C ASP A 83 -1.89 -7.43 -8.90
N PRO A 84 -0.60 -7.81 -8.97
CA PRO A 84 0.43 -7.01 -9.63
C PRO A 84 0.07 -6.56 -11.05
N ARG A 85 -0.54 -7.44 -11.84
CA ARG A 85 -0.99 -7.12 -13.21
C ARG A 85 -2.05 -6.02 -13.25
N LEU A 86 -2.99 -6.05 -12.32
CA LEU A 86 -4.02 -5.02 -12.23
C LEU A 86 -3.42 -3.71 -11.72
N ALA A 87 -2.54 -3.77 -10.72
CA ALA A 87 -1.83 -2.59 -10.21
C ALA A 87 -1.02 -1.90 -11.34
N ALA A 88 -0.26 -2.67 -12.13
CA ALA A 88 0.47 -2.16 -13.29
C ALA A 88 -0.45 -1.52 -14.34
N THR A 89 -1.61 -2.15 -14.61
CA THR A 89 -2.61 -1.62 -15.55
C THR A 89 -3.19 -0.29 -15.05
N ILE A 90 -3.55 -0.21 -13.77
CA ILE A 90 -4.06 1.03 -13.16
C ILE A 90 -2.98 2.11 -13.22
N ARG A 91 -1.74 1.78 -12.83
CA ARG A 91 -0.60 2.71 -12.83
C ARG A 91 -0.34 3.30 -14.22
N ALA A 92 -0.42 2.49 -15.28
CA ALA A 92 -0.27 2.95 -16.67
C ALA A 92 -1.39 3.89 -17.13
N ASN A 93 -2.53 3.92 -16.43
CA ASN A 93 -3.68 4.76 -16.72
C ASN A 93 -3.93 5.82 -15.64
N LEU A 94 -3.00 6.01 -14.69
CA LEU A 94 -3.06 7.15 -13.78
C LEU A 94 -2.82 8.42 -14.61
N ASP A 95 -3.72 9.40 -14.47
CA ASP A 95 -3.45 10.73 -15.01
C ASP A 95 -2.09 11.22 -14.49
N PRO A 96 -1.27 11.87 -15.33
CA PRO A 96 -0.07 12.53 -14.83
C PRO A 96 -0.47 13.48 -13.69
N PRO A 97 0.37 13.62 -12.65
CA PRO A 97 0.07 14.53 -11.55
C PRO A 97 -0.28 15.90 -12.14
N ARG A 98 -1.44 16.44 -11.76
CA ARG A 98 -1.78 17.83 -12.09
C ARG A 98 -0.65 18.69 -11.52
N ALA A 99 0.07 19.37 -12.39
CA ALA A 99 0.98 20.42 -11.98
C ALA A 99 0.10 21.58 -11.48
N ASP A 100 0.11 21.80 -10.18
CA ASP A 100 -0.41 23.02 -9.55
C ASP A 100 0.64 24.14 -9.63
#